data_AF-A0A0F8XRZ7-F1
#
_entry.id   AF-A0A0F8XRZ7-F1
#
_cell.length_a   1.000
_cell.length_b   1.000
_cell.length_c   1.000
_cell.angle_alpha   90.00
_cell.angle_beta   90.00
_cell.angle_gamma   90.00
#
_symmetry.space_group_name_H-M   'P 1'
#
loop_
_entity.id
_entity.type
_entity.pdbx_description
1 polymer ?
#
loop_
_entity_poly.entity_id
_entity_poly.type
_entity_poly.pdbx_seq_one_letter_code
_entity_poly.pdbx_strand_id
1 'polypeptide(L)'
;LGTRSTTDLSEGSNLYYTNARADARIAAADLADIGNVTITSIASGEILKWNGSLWINNTLAEAGISAVGHTHDDRYYTETEISTSGQSNVHWDNITNEPSFLLNITGEPLSDLSDVTITSIASGEILKWSGSAWINNTLAEAGISAVGHTHTNITPADSTDASSFIAMFDSATGDQAIKTDGGLTYNATTGVLTATGLVLGSGNLDMGTNNITNVGTTTFNTVTYTWPGSDGGVDNVLTTNGSGALSWTAGGGGALGGSGTAGTISKWSAVSTLTDSFISENTSGGANIVVAGKINLSGVQVKFTSTGVINNILTSETNTGTGSLRIQAGGGSATYGGSVILYANAHATKPGDVFLGISSGSGGSFRFGNTGTDTGSDVFTISS
;
A
#
# COMPACT_ATOMS: atom_id res chain seq x y z
N LEU A 1 92.43 -79.59 106.50
CA LEU A 1 92.01 -80.55 105.46
C LEU A 1 91.32 -79.75 104.36
N GLY A 2 91.79 -79.89 103.11
CA GLY A 2 91.43 -79.02 102.00
C GLY A 2 89.95 -79.06 101.62
N THR A 3 89.51 -78.01 100.95
CA THR A 3 88.19 -77.88 100.30
C THR A 3 87.98 -79.05 99.35
N ARG A 4 87.22 -80.06 99.77
CA ARG A 4 86.84 -81.17 98.91
C ARG A 4 85.62 -80.73 98.10
N SER A 5 85.73 -80.73 96.78
CA SER A 5 84.60 -80.56 95.87
C SER A 5 84.04 -81.95 95.52
N THR A 6 82.74 -82.02 95.21
CA THR A 6 82.09 -83.28 94.80
C THR A 6 82.65 -83.84 93.49
N THR A 7 83.38 -83.04 92.72
CA THR A 7 84.08 -83.46 91.50
C THR A 7 85.20 -84.47 91.72
N ASP A 8 85.76 -84.54 92.94
CA ASP A 8 86.94 -85.36 93.23
C ASP A 8 86.58 -86.73 93.85
N LEU A 9 85.30 -87.12 93.80
CA LEU A 9 84.76 -88.33 94.41
C LEU A 9 84.09 -89.23 93.36
N SER A 10 84.48 -90.50 93.30
CA SER A 10 83.89 -91.50 92.39
C SER A 10 82.46 -91.87 92.83
N GLU A 11 81.49 -91.75 91.93
CA GLU A 11 80.06 -91.75 92.29
C GLU A 11 79.44 -93.13 92.59
N GLY A 12 80.08 -94.24 92.20
CA GLY A 12 79.60 -95.59 92.52
C GLY A 12 78.12 -95.81 92.14
N SER A 13 77.33 -96.43 93.03
CA SER A 13 75.88 -96.67 92.81
C SER A 13 74.99 -95.45 93.10
N ASN A 14 75.53 -94.35 93.64
CA ASN A 14 74.76 -93.17 94.07
C ASN A 14 75.15 -91.96 93.21
N LEU A 15 74.30 -91.63 92.24
CA LEU A 15 74.58 -90.62 91.22
C LEU A 15 74.43 -89.20 91.79
N TYR A 16 75.52 -88.45 91.99
CA TYR A 16 75.46 -87.06 92.44
C TYR A 16 74.78 -86.15 91.40
N TYR A 17 74.23 -85.03 91.87
CA TYR A 17 73.60 -84.02 91.02
C TYR A 17 74.64 -83.36 90.11
N THR A 18 74.35 -83.33 88.81
CA THR A 18 75.02 -82.47 87.82
C THR A 18 73.94 -81.80 86.98
N ASN A 19 74.20 -80.58 86.46
CA ASN A 19 73.24 -79.88 85.59
C ASN A 19 72.86 -80.76 84.39
N ALA A 20 73.83 -81.42 83.76
CA ALA A 20 73.57 -82.34 82.66
C ALA A 20 72.58 -83.47 83.01
N ARG A 21 72.62 -84.04 84.24
CA ARG A 21 71.66 -85.06 84.68
C ARG A 21 70.32 -84.48 85.12
N ALA A 22 70.30 -83.26 85.63
CA ALA A 22 69.06 -82.57 85.95
C ALA A 22 68.32 -82.22 84.66
N ASP A 23 69.01 -81.64 83.68
CA ASP A 23 68.48 -81.31 82.36
C ASP A 23 68.05 -82.57 81.62
N ALA A 24 68.81 -83.67 81.68
CA ALA A 24 68.40 -84.94 81.09
C ALA A 24 67.14 -85.53 81.75
N ARG A 25 66.96 -85.34 83.07
CA ARG A 25 65.73 -85.77 83.76
C ARG A 25 64.53 -84.90 83.39
N ILE A 26 64.70 -83.58 83.32
CA ILE A 26 63.63 -82.66 82.89
C ILE A 26 63.29 -82.87 81.41
N ALA A 27 64.28 -83.13 80.55
CA ALA A 27 64.06 -83.42 79.13
C ALA A 27 63.35 -84.76 78.89
N ALA A 28 63.47 -85.69 79.83
CA ALA A 28 62.74 -86.96 79.81
C ALA A 28 61.37 -86.89 80.49
N ALA A 29 61.06 -85.82 81.23
CA ALA A 29 59.79 -85.65 81.90
C ALA A 29 58.68 -85.30 80.91
N ASP A 30 57.50 -85.84 81.12
CA ASP A 30 56.30 -85.46 80.39
C ASP A 30 55.36 -84.60 81.25
N LEU A 31 54.19 -84.26 80.69
CA LEU A 31 53.23 -83.39 81.36
C LEU A 31 52.55 -84.08 82.56
N ALA A 32 52.51 -85.42 82.60
CA ALA A 32 51.94 -86.19 83.71
C ALA A 32 52.89 -86.25 84.92
N ASP A 33 54.19 -86.00 84.73
CA ASP A 33 55.18 -85.90 85.82
C ASP A 33 55.04 -84.62 86.66
N ILE A 34 54.25 -83.64 86.20
CA ILE A 34 54.02 -82.39 86.95
C ILE A 34 53.02 -82.63 88.07
N GLY A 35 53.43 -82.37 89.32
CA GLY A 35 52.67 -82.75 90.52
C GLY A 35 51.27 -82.14 90.70
N ASN A 36 50.89 -81.12 89.92
CA ASN A 36 49.53 -80.55 89.93
C ASN A 36 48.73 -80.83 88.65
N VAL A 37 49.22 -81.76 87.82
CA VAL A 37 48.57 -82.19 86.58
C VAL A 37 48.14 -83.65 86.76
N THR A 38 46.95 -83.98 86.31
CA THR A 38 46.47 -85.36 86.26
C THR A 38 45.88 -85.62 84.88
N ILE A 39 46.57 -86.46 84.10
CA ILE A 39 46.15 -86.87 82.77
C ILE A 39 45.80 -88.35 82.85
N THR A 40 44.53 -88.69 82.62
CA THR A 40 44.07 -90.09 82.69
C THR A 40 44.31 -90.85 81.38
N SER A 41 44.29 -90.14 80.25
CA SER A 41 44.55 -90.61 78.88
C SER A 41 44.81 -89.38 78.00
N ILE A 42 45.74 -89.46 77.04
CA ILE A 42 45.98 -88.36 76.09
C ILE A 42 45.15 -88.63 74.82
N ALA A 43 44.20 -87.75 74.49
CA ALA A 43 43.51 -87.76 73.21
C ALA A 43 43.71 -86.45 72.43
N SER A 44 43.60 -86.52 71.10
CA SER A 44 43.73 -85.34 70.23
C SER A 44 42.54 -84.39 70.41
N GLY A 45 42.82 -83.09 70.53
CA GLY A 45 41.79 -82.04 70.65
C GLY A 45 41.32 -81.78 72.09
N GLU A 46 41.97 -82.37 73.09
CA GLU A 46 41.73 -82.08 74.50
C GLU A 46 42.49 -80.83 74.97
N ILE A 47 41.97 -80.21 76.03
CA ILE A 47 42.58 -79.07 76.72
C ILE A 47 42.80 -79.40 78.20
N LEU A 48 43.77 -78.74 78.84
CA LEU A 48 43.87 -78.77 80.30
C LEU A 48 42.96 -77.71 80.91
N LYS A 49 42.06 -78.12 81.79
CA LYS A 49 41.19 -77.23 82.55
C LYS A 49 41.45 -77.39 84.04
N TRP A 50 41.58 -76.27 84.75
CA TRP A 50 41.71 -76.27 86.20
C TRP A 50 40.38 -76.69 86.83
N ASN A 51 40.37 -77.79 87.59
CA ASN A 51 39.15 -78.30 88.23
C ASN A 51 38.90 -77.70 89.62
N GLY A 52 39.73 -76.74 90.05
CA GLY A 52 39.71 -76.20 91.42
C GLY A 52 40.82 -76.75 92.32
N SER A 53 41.55 -77.80 91.92
CA SER A 53 42.65 -78.39 92.71
C SER A 53 43.79 -78.98 91.87
N LEU A 54 43.50 -79.52 90.69
CA LEU A 54 44.47 -80.06 89.73
C LEU A 54 44.10 -79.61 88.30
N TRP A 55 45.08 -79.57 87.41
CA TRP A 55 44.83 -79.48 85.98
C TRP A 55 44.49 -80.87 85.44
N ILE A 56 43.31 -81.00 84.84
CA ILE A 56 42.85 -82.26 84.25
C ILE A 56 42.61 -82.09 82.75
N ASN A 57 42.81 -83.15 81.97
CA ASN A 57 42.46 -83.14 80.55
C ASN A 57 40.94 -83.22 80.38
N ASN A 58 40.39 -82.36 79.53
CA ASN A 58 38.99 -82.31 79.18
C ASN A 58 38.81 -82.15 77.67
N THR A 59 37.73 -82.72 77.13
CA THR A 59 37.27 -82.36 75.78
C THR A 59 36.79 -80.90 75.76
N LEU A 60 36.75 -80.27 74.57
CA LEU A 60 36.17 -78.93 74.40
C LEU A 60 34.75 -78.83 75.00
N ALA A 61 33.94 -79.88 74.80
CA ALA A 61 32.59 -79.96 75.32
C ALA A 61 32.55 -80.01 76.87
N GLU A 62 33.38 -80.83 77.50
CA GLU A 62 33.52 -80.88 78.97
C GLU A 62 34.07 -79.58 79.56
N ALA A 63 34.88 -78.86 78.78
CA ALA A 63 35.33 -77.54 79.15
C ALA A 63 34.22 -76.46 79.08
N GLY A 64 33.06 -76.78 78.51
CA GLY A 64 31.96 -75.83 78.28
C GLY A 64 32.18 -74.94 77.05
N ILE A 65 33.09 -75.33 76.16
CA ILE A 65 33.42 -74.62 74.94
C ILE A 65 32.71 -75.33 73.79
N SER A 66 31.77 -74.65 73.11
CA SER A 66 31.08 -75.21 71.95
C SER A 66 32.07 -75.46 70.81
N ALA A 67 32.16 -76.71 70.34
CA ALA A 67 33.02 -77.09 69.24
C ALA A 67 32.47 -76.67 67.85
N VAL A 68 31.23 -76.18 67.76
CA VAL A 68 30.51 -75.95 66.48
C VAL A 68 30.10 -74.47 66.28
N GLY A 69 30.63 -73.55 67.10
CA GLY A 69 30.34 -72.12 66.99
C GLY A 69 29.63 -71.59 68.23
N HIS A 70 29.76 -70.28 68.45
CA HIS A 70 29.12 -69.55 69.53
C HIS A 70 28.10 -68.56 68.93
N THR A 71 27.05 -68.25 69.68
CA THR A 71 26.00 -67.31 69.25
C THR A 71 26.43 -65.88 69.53
N HIS A 72 26.33 -65.00 68.53
CA HIS A 72 26.39 -63.55 68.71
C HIS A 72 25.02 -63.00 69.13
N ASP A 73 24.96 -61.78 69.64
CA ASP A 73 23.70 -61.12 70.01
C ASP A 73 22.89 -60.77 68.76
N ASP A 74 21.75 -61.43 68.55
CA ASP A 74 20.87 -61.36 67.37
C ASP A 74 20.31 -59.95 67.06
N ARG A 75 20.68 -58.93 67.84
CA ARG A 75 20.28 -57.53 67.63
C ARG A 75 21.12 -56.79 66.58
N TYR A 76 22.24 -57.35 66.14
CA TYR A 76 23.10 -56.72 65.12
C TYR A 76 23.41 -57.71 64.01
N TYR A 77 22.88 -57.45 62.81
CA TYR A 77 23.29 -58.18 61.61
C TYR A 77 24.77 -57.92 61.32
N THR A 78 25.50 -58.97 60.95
CA THR A 78 26.85 -58.86 60.41
C THR A 78 26.83 -58.29 58.98
N GLU A 79 27.94 -57.73 58.51
CA GLU A 79 28.08 -57.17 57.16
C GLU A 79 27.71 -58.18 56.04
N THR A 80 27.96 -59.48 56.30
CA THR A 80 27.59 -60.56 55.38
C THR A 80 26.08 -60.78 55.33
N GLU A 81 25.37 -60.67 56.45
CA GLU A 81 23.92 -60.86 56.52
C GLU A 81 23.14 -59.69 55.89
N ILE A 82 23.70 -58.48 55.92
CA ILE A 82 23.17 -57.30 55.21
C ILE A 82 23.30 -57.46 53.68
N SER A 83 24.35 -58.12 53.20
CA SER A 83 24.62 -58.25 51.76
C SER A 83 24.03 -59.51 51.10
N THR A 84 23.72 -60.55 51.87
CA THR A 84 23.25 -61.85 51.33
C THR A 84 21.78 -62.17 51.59
N SER A 85 21.08 -61.43 52.45
CA SER A 85 19.63 -61.58 52.60
C SER A 85 18.89 -60.66 51.60
N GLY A 86 18.26 -61.26 50.59
CA GLY A 86 17.66 -60.54 49.46
C GLY A 86 16.67 -59.45 49.87
N GLN A 87 16.87 -58.25 49.31
CA GLN A 87 15.96 -57.09 49.15
C GLN A 87 15.12 -56.57 50.35
N SER A 88 15.11 -57.23 51.50
CA SER A 88 14.37 -56.81 52.69
C SER A 88 15.24 -57.15 53.88
N ASN A 89 15.99 -56.19 54.46
CA ASN A 89 15.47 -55.41 55.58
C ASN A 89 16.18 -54.05 55.74
N VAL A 90 16.91 -53.58 54.72
CA VAL A 90 17.43 -52.21 54.64
C VAL A 90 17.07 -51.60 53.27
N HIS A 91 15.81 -51.79 52.87
CA HIS A 91 15.21 -50.97 51.81
C HIS A 91 14.65 -49.72 52.47
N TRP A 92 14.58 -48.63 51.70
CA TRP A 92 14.01 -47.35 52.10
C TRP A 92 12.61 -47.57 52.75
N ASP A 93 11.74 -48.33 52.07
CA ASP A 93 10.40 -48.73 52.57
C ASP A 93 10.36 -49.57 53.87
N ASN A 94 11.51 -50.09 54.33
CA ASN A 94 11.62 -50.92 55.54
C ASN A 94 12.21 -50.16 56.74
N ILE A 95 12.53 -48.87 56.59
CA ILE A 95 13.01 -48.02 57.68
C ILE A 95 11.78 -47.43 58.40
N THR A 96 11.49 -47.91 59.61
CA THR A 96 10.29 -47.50 60.38
C THR A 96 10.32 -46.06 60.91
N ASN A 97 11.32 -45.26 60.52
CA ASN A 97 11.50 -43.86 60.93
C ASN A 97 12.22 -43.06 59.85
N GLU A 98 11.87 -43.34 58.59
CA GLU A 98 12.42 -42.71 57.41
C GLU A 98 12.28 -41.18 57.43
N PRO A 99 13.35 -40.42 57.11
CA PRO A 99 13.24 -38.98 56.87
C PRO A 99 12.32 -38.72 55.66
N SER A 100 11.15 -38.16 55.93
CA SER A 100 10.04 -37.98 54.98
C SER A 100 10.25 -36.86 53.96
N PHE A 101 11.44 -36.71 53.38
CA PHE A 101 11.74 -35.49 52.64
C PHE A 101 11.46 -35.51 51.15
N LEU A 102 11.23 -36.63 50.42
CA LEU A 102 10.89 -36.52 48.97
C LEU A 102 10.51 -37.84 48.23
N LEU A 103 9.48 -38.60 48.64
CA LEU A 103 9.08 -39.82 47.86
C LEU A 103 7.74 -39.77 47.19
N ASN A 104 6.95 -38.72 47.41
CA ASN A 104 5.57 -38.73 46.95
C ASN A 104 5.10 -37.34 46.48
N ILE A 105 5.78 -36.77 45.48
CA ILE A 105 5.29 -35.55 44.80
C ILE A 105 3.96 -35.78 44.03
N THR A 106 3.40 -36.99 44.10
CA THR A 106 2.13 -37.34 43.46
C THR A 106 0.90 -36.96 44.30
N GLY A 107 1.06 -36.44 45.52
CA GLY A 107 -0.07 -36.13 46.41
C GLY A 107 0.05 -34.86 47.27
N GLU A 108 1.17 -34.14 47.23
CA GLU A 108 1.36 -32.95 48.07
C GLU A 108 0.57 -31.75 47.53
N PRO A 109 -0.18 -31.02 48.39
CA PRO A 109 -0.83 -29.78 47.98
C PRO A 109 0.21 -28.70 47.69
N LEU A 110 -0.05 -27.86 46.69
CA LEU A 110 0.84 -26.75 46.32
C LEU A 110 1.13 -25.79 47.49
N SER A 111 0.27 -25.74 48.51
CA SER A 111 0.44 -24.94 49.73
C SER A 111 1.64 -25.35 50.60
N ASP A 112 2.24 -26.51 50.35
CA ASP A 112 3.41 -26.98 51.10
C ASP A 112 4.71 -26.31 50.63
N LEU A 113 4.69 -25.69 49.45
CA LEU A 113 5.79 -24.88 48.97
C LEU A 113 5.85 -23.58 49.79
N SER A 114 7.04 -23.26 50.30
CA SER A 114 7.25 -22.12 51.22
C SER A 114 6.86 -20.76 50.65
N ASP A 115 6.82 -20.64 49.32
CA ASP A 115 6.49 -19.43 48.58
C ASP A 115 5.08 -19.47 47.97
N VAL A 116 4.23 -20.42 48.36
CA VAL A 116 2.87 -20.57 47.87
C VAL A 116 1.86 -20.42 49.01
N THR A 117 0.94 -19.48 48.88
CA THR A 117 -0.15 -19.24 49.83
C THR A 117 -1.48 -19.45 49.13
N ILE A 118 -2.06 -20.64 49.26
CA ILE A 118 -3.37 -21.00 48.71
C ILE A 118 -4.33 -21.25 49.88
N THR A 119 -5.41 -20.47 49.99
CA THR A 119 -6.40 -20.61 51.09
C THR A 119 -7.52 -21.59 50.77
N SER A 120 -7.87 -21.73 49.48
CA SER A 120 -8.80 -22.71 48.95
C SER A 120 -8.56 -22.87 47.45
N ILE A 121 -8.78 -24.06 46.89
CA ILE A 121 -8.67 -24.29 45.44
C ILE A 121 -10.07 -24.25 44.83
N ALA A 122 -10.31 -23.32 43.91
CA ALA A 122 -11.52 -23.29 43.08
C ALA A 122 -11.19 -23.50 41.59
N SER A 123 -12.18 -23.95 40.82
CA SER A 123 -12.02 -24.15 39.38
C SER A 123 -11.84 -22.81 38.66
N GLY A 124 -10.87 -22.74 37.74
CA GLY A 124 -10.62 -21.54 36.91
C GLY A 124 -9.75 -20.47 37.57
N GLU A 125 -9.17 -20.74 38.74
CA GLU A 125 -8.19 -19.86 39.38
C GLU A 125 -6.79 -20.02 38.78
N ILE A 126 -5.97 -18.99 38.93
CA ILE A 126 -4.56 -18.98 38.53
C ILE A 126 -3.67 -18.65 39.74
N LEU A 127 -2.39 -19.02 39.67
CA LEU A 127 -1.37 -18.53 40.60
C LEU A 127 -0.77 -17.22 40.10
N LYS A 128 -0.85 -16.17 40.92
CA LYS A 128 -0.26 -14.85 40.64
C LYS A 128 0.75 -14.51 41.72
N TRP A 129 1.93 -14.05 41.31
CA TRP A 129 2.93 -13.55 42.26
C TRP A 129 2.43 -12.23 42.88
N SER A 130 2.29 -12.20 44.20
CA SER A 130 1.81 -11.02 44.96
C SER A 130 2.92 -10.00 45.24
N GLY A 131 4.18 -10.36 44.98
CA GLY A 131 5.37 -9.63 45.44
C GLY A 131 6.16 -10.40 46.50
N SER A 132 5.52 -11.34 47.22
CA SER A 132 6.16 -12.14 48.28
C SER A 132 5.76 -13.61 48.32
N ALA A 133 4.66 -14.00 47.67
CA ALA A 133 4.22 -15.39 47.52
C ALA A 133 3.34 -15.56 46.26
N TRP A 134 3.25 -16.78 45.75
CA TRP A 134 2.24 -17.19 44.78
C TRP A 134 0.90 -17.36 45.49
N ILE A 135 -0.12 -16.60 45.07
CA ILE A 135 -1.48 -16.66 45.62
C ILE A 135 -2.46 -17.12 44.55
N ASN A 136 -3.52 -17.85 44.94
CA ASN A 136 -4.62 -18.14 44.02
C ASN A 136 -5.47 -16.88 43.81
N ASN A 137 -5.73 -16.57 42.55
CA ASN A 137 -6.63 -15.50 42.16
C ASN A 137 -7.60 -15.98 41.08
N THR A 138 -8.82 -15.47 41.13
CA THR A 138 -9.70 -15.49 39.95
C THR A 138 -9.06 -14.70 38.82
N LEU A 139 -9.45 -14.99 37.57
CA LEU A 139 -9.03 -14.20 36.41
C LEU A 139 -9.27 -12.70 36.63
N ALA A 140 -10.43 -12.33 37.21
CA ALA A 140 -10.81 -10.95 37.49
C ALA A 140 -9.86 -10.27 38.50
N GLU A 141 -9.52 -10.95 39.61
CA GLU A 141 -8.56 -10.44 40.61
C GLU A 141 -7.14 -10.32 40.03
N ALA A 142 -6.79 -11.19 39.08
CA ALA A 142 -5.54 -11.10 38.37
C ALA A 142 -5.48 -9.91 37.39
N GLY A 143 -6.61 -9.24 37.11
CA GLY A 143 -6.74 -8.18 36.11
C GLY A 143 -6.91 -8.72 34.68
N ILE A 144 -7.26 -10.00 34.55
CA ILE A 144 -7.47 -10.69 33.28
C ILE A 144 -8.97 -10.82 33.03
N SER A 145 -9.45 -10.31 31.89
CA SER A 145 -10.87 -10.43 31.54
C SER A 145 -11.26 -11.90 31.33
N ALA A 146 -12.20 -12.39 32.12
CA ALA A 146 -12.70 -13.78 32.06
C ALA A 146 -13.58 -14.07 30.83
N VAL A 147 -14.06 -13.03 30.14
CA VAL A 147 -14.98 -13.14 28.97
C VAL A 147 -14.21 -12.98 27.64
N GLY A 148 -12.89 -12.81 27.71
CA GLY A 148 -12.04 -12.45 26.59
C GLY A 148 -11.57 -11.00 26.72
N HIS A 149 -10.34 -10.76 26.29
CA HIS A 149 -9.87 -9.41 26.00
C HIS A 149 -10.15 -9.15 24.53
N THR A 150 -10.69 -7.98 24.22
CA THR A 150 -10.81 -7.55 22.84
C THR A 150 -9.42 -7.23 22.33
N HIS A 151 -8.83 -8.13 21.53
CA HIS A 151 -8.08 -7.61 20.40
C HIS A 151 -9.07 -6.73 19.64
N THR A 152 -8.70 -5.50 19.30
CA THR A 152 -9.56 -4.62 18.51
C THR A 152 -9.71 -5.22 17.11
N ASN A 153 -10.53 -6.27 16.99
CA ASN A 153 -11.05 -6.75 15.74
C ASN A 153 -11.95 -5.62 15.26
N ILE A 154 -11.36 -4.74 14.46
CA ILE A 154 -12.09 -3.77 13.67
C ILE A 154 -13.01 -4.61 12.79
N THR A 155 -14.27 -4.69 13.17
CA THR A 155 -15.31 -5.21 12.32
C THR A 155 -15.82 -3.99 11.57
N PRO A 156 -15.36 -3.72 10.33
CA PRO A 156 -15.98 -2.67 9.55
C PRO A 156 -17.45 -3.02 9.41
N ALA A 157 -18.31 -2.27 10.09
CA ALA A 157 -19.74 -2.38 9.89
C ALA A 157 -20.03 -1.80 8.51
N ASP A 158 -20.64 -2.60 7.64
CA ASP A 158 -21.27 -2.11 6.42
C ASP A 158 -22.49 -1.29 6.82
N SER A 159 -22.26 -0.01 7.11
CA SER A 159 -23.28 0.92 7.57
C SER A 159 -24.00 1.51 6.37
N THR A 160 -25.32 1.38 6.35
CA THR A 160 -26.19 2.02 5.34
C THR A 160 -26.48 3.49 5.67
N ASP A 161 -25.93 4.04 6.75
CA ASP A 161 -26.17 5.42 7.20
C ASP A 161 -25.46 6.43 6.28
N ALA A 162 -26.20 7.47 5.85
CA ALA A 162 -25.71 8.57 5.03
C ALA A 162 -24.62 9.41 5.70
N SER A 163 -24.47 9.30 7.02
CA SER A 163 -23.43 9.96 7.82
C SER A 163 -22.17 9.09 8.02
N SER A 164 -22.07 7.96 7.33
CA SER A 164 -20.90 7.08 7.45
C SER A 164 -19.64 7.75 6.90
N PHE A 165 -18.58 7.76 7.70
CA PHE A 165 -17.28 8.34 7.35
C PHE A 165 -16.34 7.25 6.85
N ILE A 166 -15.44 7.62 5.93
CA ILE A 166 -14.37 6.71 5.51
C ILE A 166 -13.35 6.60 6.64
N ALA A 167 -13.07 5.36 7.04
CA ALA A 167 -11.96 5.03 7.92
C ALA A 167 -10.63 5.20 7.18
N MET A 168 -9.76 6.04 7.74
CA MET A 168 -8.41 6.29 7.24
C MET A 168 -7.38 5.67 8.17
N PHE A 169 -6.47 4.91 7.58
CA PHE A 169 -5.29 4.37 8.25
C PHE A 169 -4.09 5.20 7.79
N ASP A 170 -3.34 5.76 8.74
CA ASP A 170 -2.03 6.33 8.39
C ASP A 170 -0.99 5.20 8.31
N SER A 171 0.15 5.49 7.69
CA SER A 171 1.24 4.53 7.56
C SER A 171 2.07 4.37 8.85
N ALA A 172 1.61 4.86 10.00
CA ALA A 172 2.37 4.73 11.24
C ALA A 172 2.19 3.34 11.84
N THR A 173 3.30 2.78 12.34
CA THR A 173 3.30 1.51 13.08
C THR A 173 2.80 1.73 14.51
N GLY A 174 1.90 0.87 15.01
CA GLY A 174 1.45 0.86 16.42
C GLY A 174 -0.07 0.76 16.58
N ASP A 175 -0.53 0.79 17.83
CA ASP A 175 -1.96 0.72 18.20
C ASP A 175 -2.66 2.09 18.04
N GLN A 176 -2.65 2.63 16.83
CA GLN A 176 -3.38 3.87 16.55
C GLN A 176 -4.87 3.60 16.31
N ALA A 177 -5.69 4.49 16.85
CA ALA A 177 -7.12 4.48 16.57
C ALA A 177 -7.40 4.80 15.09
N ILE A 178 -8.46 4.21 14.55
CA ILE A 178 -8.99 4.57 13.22
C ILE A 178 -9.32 6.06 13.20
N LYS A 179 -8.87 6.77 12.18
CA LYS A 179 -9.20 8.18 11.96
C LYS A 179 -10.35 8.27 10.96
N THR A 180 -11.20 9.28 11.13
CA THR A 180 -12.26 9.65 10.19
C THR A 180 -12.08 11.12 9.84
N ASP A 181 -12.33 11.50 8.59
CA ASP A 181 -12.31 12.90 8.17
C ASP A 181 -13.75 13.39 7.96
N GLY A 182 -14.12 14.48 8.64
CA GLY A 182 -15.49 15.03 8.57
C GLY A 182 -15.85 15.59 7.20
N GLY A 183 -14.85 15.93 6.37
CA GLY A 183 -15.02 16.40 5.01
C GLY A 183 -15.10 15.28 3.96
N LEU A 184 -14.87 14.00 4.34
CA LEU A 184 -14.92 12.84 3.46
C LEU A 184 -15.94 11.81 3.95
N THR A 185 -17.12 11.78 3.32
CA THR A 185 -18.21 10.86 3.67
C THR A 185 -18.57 9.93 2.52
N TYR A 186 -18.95 8.70 2.84
CA TYR A 186 -19.49 7.75 1.88
C TYR A 186 -20.89 7.33 2.29
N ASN A 187 -21.86 7.58 1.43
CA ASN A 187 -23.22 7.13 1.61
C ASN A 187 -23.43 5.81 0.85
N ALA A 188 -23.38 4.69 1.57
CA ALA A 188 -23.55 3.36 0.98
C ALA A 188 -24.92 3.12 0.35
N THR A 189 -25.97 3.83 0.82
CA THR A 189 -27.32 3.73 0.26
C THR A 189 -27.40 4.34 -1.14
N THR A 190 -26.67 5.43 -1.40
CA THR A 190 -26.68 6.12 -2.70
C THR A 190 -25.43 5.86 -3.53
N GLY A 191 -24.41 5.20 -2.97
CA GLY A 191 -23.10 5.01 -3.59
C GLY A 191 -22.31 6.31 -3.78
N VAL A 192 -22.67 7.39 -3.07
CA VAL A 192 -22.07 8.72 -3.25
C VAL A 192 -20.92 8.93 -2.28
N LEU A 193 -19.75 9.23 -2.85
CA LEU A 193 -18.61 9.77 -2.11
C LEU A 193 -18.66 11.31 -2.15
N THR A 194 -18.65 11.95 -0.98
CA THR A 194 -18.62 13.42 -0.86
C THR A 194 -17.29 13.84 -0.27
N ALA A 195 -16.64 14.83 -0.90
CA ALA A 195 -15.41 15.45 -0.42
C ALA A 195 -15.57 16.97 -0.35
N THR A 196 -15.19 17.58 0.76
CA THR A 196 -15.14 19.05 0.91
C THR A 196 -13.86 19.58 0.27
N GLY A 197 -13.89 19.69 -1.06
CA GLY A 197 -12.73 20.04 -1.88
C GLY A 197 -11.91 18.81 -2.29
N LEU A 198 -11.51 18.76 -3.56
CA LEU A 198 -10.65 17.72 -4.12
C LEU A 198 -9.46 18.37 -4.83
N VAL A 199 -8.25 18.06 -4.39
CA VAL A 199 -7.00 18.53 -5.02
C VAL A 199 -6.23 17.33 -5.53
N LEU A 200 -6.03 17.24 -6.85
CA LEU A 200 -5.44 16.06 -7.50
C LEU A 200 -3.93 16.15 -7.71
N GLY A 201 -3.28 17.27 -7.34
CA GLY A 201 -1.85 17.46 -7.51
C GLY A 201 -1.42 17.27 -8.98
N SER A 202 -0.48 16.35 -9.23
CA SER A 202 -0.06 15.96 -10.58
C SER A 202 -0.86 14.80 -11.19
N GLY A 203 -1.88 14.30 -10.49
CA GLY A 203 -2.78 13.24 -10.96
C GLY A 203 -3.94 13.75 -11.80
N ASN A 204 -4.55 12.86 -12.58
CA ASN A 204 -5.71 13.15 -13.41
C ASN A 204 -7.00 12.69 -12.74
N LEU A 205 -8.13 13.38 -13.02
CA LEU A 205 -9.46 12.85 -12.74
C LEU A 205 -9.90 11.96 -13.90
N ASP A 206 -9.99 10.65 -13.69
CA ASP A 206 -10.61 9.73 -14.64
C ASP A 206 -12.09 9.54 -14.27
N MET A 207 -12.99 9.97 -15.16
CA MET A 207 -14.43 9.83 -14.98
C MET A 207 -14.98 8.56 -15.64
N GLY A 208 -14.17 7.82 -16.41
CA GLY A 208 -14.61 6.73 -17.25
C GLY A 208 -15.72 7.18 -18.21
N THR A 209 -16.89 6.53 -18.13
CA THR A 209 -18.10 6.89 -18.89
C THR A 209 -19.03 7.88 -18.16
N ASN A 210 -18.65 8.37 -16.98
CA ASN A 210 -19.46 9.29 -16.18
C ASN A 210 -19.22 10.75 -16.57
N ASN A 211 -20.13 11.63 -16.15
CA ASN A 211 -20.09 13.06 -16.45
C ASN A 211 -19.61 13.89 -15.25
N ILE A 212 -18.96 15.02 -15.54
CA ILE A 212 -18.78 16.11 -14.58
C ILE A 212 -20.05 16.97 -14.60
N THR A 213 -20.81 16.97 -13.50
CA THR A 213 -21.93 17.89 -13.32
C THR A 213 -21.43 19.11 -12.55
N ASN A 214 -21.33 20.25 -13.24
CA ASN A 214 -20.97 21.52 -12.60
C ASN A 214 -22.15 22.50 -12.64
N VAL A 215 -22.45 23.12 -11.50
CA VAL A 215 -23.44 24.20 -11.41
C VAL A 215 -22.70 25.52 -11.23
N GLY A 216 -22.76 26.40 -12.24
CA GLY A 216 -22.15 27.73 -12.20
C GLY A 216 -20.87 27.83 -13.01
N THR A 217 -19.70 27.75 -12.37
CA THR A 217 -18.42 28.11 -12.99
C THR A 217 -17.40 26.97 -12.97
N THR A 218 -16.56 26.86 -14.01
CA THR A 218 -15.35 26.01 -14.00
C THR A 218 -14.13 26.88 -14.20
N THR A 219 -13.10 26.72 -13.40
CA THR A 219 -11.82 27.41 -13.62
C THR A 219 -10.85 26.48 -14.34
N PHE A 220 -10.37 26.90 -15.50
CA PHE A 220 -9.29 26.22 -16.22
C PHE A 220 -8.09 27.17 -16.30
N ASN A 221 -6.94 26.71 -15.77
CA ASN A 221 -5.76 27.55 -15.51
C ASN A 221 -6.12 28.75 -14.62
N THR A 222 -6.05 29.97 -15.16
CA THR A 222 -6.36 31.22 -14.45
C THR A 222 -7.70 31.82 -14.86
N VAL A 223 -8.43 31.20 -15.79
CA VAL A 223 -9.69 31.74 -16.32
C VAL A 223 -10.87 30.97 -15.74
N THR A 224 -11.74 31.70 -15.05
CA THR A 224 -13.02 31.19 -14.56
C THR A 224 -14.07 31.34 -15.66
N TYR A 225 -14.60 30.21 -16.13
CA TYR A 225 -15.66 30.16 -17.10
C TYR A 225 -17.03 30.04 -16.43
N THR A 226 -17.97 30.92 -16.78
CA THR A 226 -19.37 30.83 -16.34
C THR A 226 -20.19 30.16 -17.42
N TRP A 227 -20.77 29.00 -17.12
CA TRP A 227 -21.55 28.22 -18.09
C TRP A 227 -22.96 28.79 -18.26
N PRO A 228 -23.57 28.70 -19.46
CA PRO A 228 -24.98 29.01 -19.64
C PRO A 228 -25.87 28.09 -18.79
N GLY A 229 -26.93 28.63 -18.21
CA GLY A 229 -27.86 27.86 -17.37
C GLY A 229 -28.78 26.89 -18.14
N SER A 230 -28.76 26.95 -19.47
CA SER A 230 -29.55 26.08 -20.36
C SER A 230 -28.76 25.79 -21.64
N ASP A 231 -29.18 24.75 -22.34
CA ASP A 231 -28.65 24.45 -23.67
C ASP A 231 -29.00 25.55 -24.69
N GLY A 232 -28.25 25.58 -25.79
CA GLY A 232 -28.53 26.41 -26.95
C GLY A 232 -29.68 25.83 -27.77
N GLY A 233 -30.19 26.61 -28.72
CA GLY A 233 -30.98 26.06 -29.81
C GLY A 233 -30.14 25.14 -30.69
N VAL A 234 -30.79 24.34 -31.53
CA VAL A 234 -30.13 23.54 -32.56
C VAL A 234 -29.19 24.42 -33.39
N ASP A 235 -28.00 23.91 -33.67
CA ASP A 235 -26.91 24.58 -34.39
C ASP A 235 -26.28 25.79 -33.68
N ASN A 236 -26.67 26.12 -32.46
CA ASN A 236 -25.95 27.15 -31.70
C ASN A 236 -24.53 26.69 -31.32
N VAL A 237 -23.60 27.63 -31.30
CA VAL A 237 -22.23 27.42 -30.86
C VAL A 237 -21.98 28.09 -29.52
N LEU A 238 -21.21 27.44 -28.66
CA LEU A 238 -20.78 28.02 -27.39
C LEU A 238 -19.63 28.99 -27.67
N THR A 239 -19.79 30.23 -27.22
CA THR A 239 -18.83 31.32 -27.45
C THR A 239 -18.38 31.91 -26.14
N THR A 240 -17.15 32.43 -26.08
CA THR A 240 -16.64 33.17 -24.93
C THR A 240 -16.59 34.66 -25.23
N ASN A 241 -16.85 35.50 -24.23
CA ASN A 241 -16.65 36.95 -24.32
C ASN A 241 -15.18 37.40 -24.13
N GLY A 242 -14.24 36.46 -24.02
CA GLY A 242 -12.82 36.74 -23.77
C GLY A 242 -12.47 37.01 -22.29
N SER A 243 -13.47 37.04 -21.41
CA SER A 243 -13.32 37.27 -19.97
C SER A 243 -13.98 36.18 -19.12
N GLY A 244 -14.27 35.02 -19.73
CA GLY A 244 -14.78 33.83 -19.05
C GLY A 244 -16.31 33.65 -19.09
N ALA A 245 -17.11 34.63 -19.51
CA ALA A 245 -18.54 34.36 -19.71
C ALA A 245 -18.72 33.52 -20.98
N LEU A 246 -19.39 32.38 -20.86
CA LEU A 246 -19.78 31.53 -21.98
C LEU A 246 -21.26 31.77 -22.32
N SER A 247 -21.58 31.84 -23.61
CA SER A 247 -22.95 32.03 -24.10
C SER A 247 -23.18 31.32 -25.42
N TRP A 248 -24.39 30.78 -25.62
CA TRP A 248 -24.83 30.23 -26.89
C TRP A 248 -25.12 31.34 -27.89
N THR A 249 -24.54 31.23 -29.08
CA THR A 249 -24.78 32.14 -30.21
C THR A 249 -25.25 31.30 -31.40
N ALA A 250 -26.15 31.84 -32.24
CA ALA A 250 -26.64 31.14 -33.44
C ALA A 250 -25.48 30.71 -34.35
N GLY A 251 -25.39 29.42 -34.66
CA GLY A 251 -24.37 28.92 -35.59
C GLY A 251 -24.87 28.98 -37.02
N GLY A 252 -24.22 29.81 -37.82
CA GLY A 252 -24.48 29.91 -39.25
C GLY A 252 -23.20 30.30 -39.99
N GLY A 253 -22.58 29.32 -40.64
CA GLY A 253 -21.64 29.47 -41.76
C GLY A 253 -20.50 30.48 -41.63
N GLY A 254 -19.39 30.07 -40.99
CA GLY A 254 -18.10 30.75 -41.08
C GLY A 254 -17.99 32.02 -40.23
N ALA A 255 -16.81 32.29 -39.70
CA ALA A 255 -16.53 33.49 -38.93
C ALA A 255 -16.63 34.75 -39.82
N LEU A 256 -17.84 35.28 -39.99
CA LEU A 256 -18.09 36.65 -40.40
C LEU A 256 -18.12 37.50 -39.12
N GLY A 257 -16.94 37.92 -38.67
CA GLY A 257 -16.82 38.87 -37.56
C GLY A 257 -17.40 40.23 -37.96
N GLY A 258 -18.61 40.54 -37.51
CA GLY A 258 -19.23 41.86 -37.65
C GLY A 258 -20.74 41.80 -37.46
N SER A 259 -21.30 42.73 -36.68
CA SER A 259 -22.75 42.87 -36.47
C SER A 259 -23.40 43.37 -37.76
N GLY A 260 -23.70 42.46 -38.68
CA GLY A 260 -24.46 42.77 -39.89
C GLY A 260 -25.89 43.16 -39.52
N THR A 261 -26.32 44.37 -39.86
CA THR A 261 -27.74 44.74 -39.91
C THR A 261 -28.44 43.78 -40.88
N ALA A 262 -29.62 43.27 -40.51
CA ALA A 262 -30.41 42.38 -41.37
C ALA A 262 -30.54 42.97 -42.79
N GLY A 263 -30.23 42.16 -43.81
CA GLY A 263 -30.26 42.60 -45.21
C GLY A 263 -28.95 43.21 -45.75
N THR A 264 -27.85 43.13 -45.00
CA THR A 264 -26.52 43.60 -45.46
C THR A 264 -25.48 42.49 -45.41
N ILE A 265 -24.55 42.47 -46.38
CA ILE A 265 -23.36 41.61 -46.34
C ILE A 265 -22.35 42.22 -45.36
N SER A 266 -21.84 41.44 -44.41
CA SER A 266 -20.88 41.91 -43.40
C SER A 266 -19.64 42.56 -44.04
N LYS A 267 -19.26 43.74 -43.53
CA LYS A 267 -18.04 44.46 -43.95
C LYS A 267 -16.80 43.66 -43.54
N TRP A 268 -16.01 43.15 -44.48
CA TRP A 268 -14.73 42.54 -44.17
C TRP A 268 -13.72 43.59 -43.68
N SER A 269 -13.17 43.34 -42.49
CA SER A 269 -12.26 44.25 -41.78
C SER A 269 -10.78 44.00 -42.04
N ALA A 270 -10.42 42.99 -42.84
CA ALA A 270 -9.02 42.62 -43.15
C ALA A 270 -8.74 42.56 -44.67
N VAL A 271 -7.48 42.74 -45.04
CA VAL A 271 -6.98 42.62 -46.42
C VAL A 271 -6.92 41.13 -46.81
N SER A 272 -8.00 40.59 -47.37
CA SER A 272 -8.02 39.26 -47.98
C SER A 272 -8.51 39.36 -49.42
N THR A 273 -7.91 38.57 -50.30
CA THR A 273 -8.33 38.42 -51.69
C THR A 273 -9.59 37.55 -51.75
N LEU A 274 -10.64 38.08 -52.34
CA LEU A 274 -11.83 37.30 -52.67
C LEU A 274 -11.59 36.53 -53.96
N THR A 275 -11.61 35.21 -53.86
CA THR A 275 -11.68 34.32 -55.02
C THR A 275 -13.10 33.76 -55.10
N ASP A 276 -13.66 33.75 -56.32
CA ASP A 276 -14.92 33.06 -56.65
C ASP A 276 -16.18 33.48 -55.86
N SER A 277 -16.27 34.74 -55.45
CA SER A 277 -17.47 35.28 -54.77
C SER A 277 -18.53 35.71 -55.78
N PHE A 278 -19.75 35.17 -55.66
CA PHE A 278 -20.91 35.60 -56.46
C PHE A 278 -21.96 36.26 -55.56
N ILE A 279 -22.50 37.41 -55.99
CA ILE A 279 -23.71 38.01 -55.40
C ILE A 279 -24.84 37.81 -56.41
N SER A 280 -25.86 37.04 -56.04
CA SER A 280 -27.05 36.81 -56.84
C SER A 280 -28.27 37.06 -55.97
N GLU A 281 -29.18 37.91 -56.43
CA GLU A 281 -30.52 38.04 -55.87
C GLU A 281 -31.51 37.43 -56.85
N ASN A 282 -32.27 36.43 -56.40
CA ASN A 282 -33.28 35.75 -57.21
C ASN A 282 -34.66 36.19 -56.75
N THR A 283 -35.19 37.27 -57.32
CA THR A 283 -36.59 37.65 -57.14
C THR A 283 -37.26 37.90 -58.48
N SER A 284 -38.50 37.44 -58.60
CA SER A 284 -39.34 37.51 -59.81
C SER A 284 -39.77 38.94 -60.21
N GLY A 285 -39.21 39.98 -59.57
CA GLY A 285 -39.57 41.38 -59.77
C GLY A 285 -38.43 42.31 -60.22
N GLY A 286 -37.24 41.75 -60.51
CA GLY A 286 -36.04 42.53 -60.83
C GLY A 286 -35.27 42.90 -59.57
N ALA A 287 -34.15 42.22 -59.37
CA ALA A 287 -33.26 42.40 -58.23
C ALA A 287 -32.20 43.45 -58.55
N ASN A 288 -31.99 44.42 -57.66
CA ASN A 288 -31.04 45.52 -57.84
C ASN A 288 -29.85 45.33 -56.89
N ILE A 289 -28.64 45.18 -57.43
CA ILE A 289 -27.43 45.27 -56.62
C ILE A 289 -27.12 46.76 -56.38
N VAL A 290 -27.39 47.26 -55.18
CA VAL A 290 -27.09 48.65 -54.78
C VAL A 290 -25.74 48.71 -54.07
N VAL A 291 -24.79 49.48 -54.62
CA VAL A 291 -23.51 49.75 -53.97
C VAL A 291 -23.46 51.21 -53.51
N ALA A 292 -23.46 51.41 -52.19
CA ALA A 292 -23.30 52.73 -51.58
C ALA A 292 -21.83 53.18 -51.66
N GLY A 293 -21.37 53.56 -52.85
CA GLY A 293 -20.00 54.06 -53.05
C GLY A 293 -19.45 53.80 -54.45
N LYS A 294 -18.14 54.03 -54.61
CA LYS A 294 -17.44 53.80 -55.88
C LYS A 294 -17.20 52.31 -56.09
N ILE A 295 -17.59 51.81 -57.26
CA ILE A 295 -17.16 50.50 -57.75
C ILE A 295 -15.85 50.69 -58.54
N ASN A 296 -14.73 50.13 -58.07
CA ASN A 296 -13.48 50.09 -58.83
C ASN A 296 -13.38 48.73 -59.53
N LEU A 297 -13.48 48.72 -60.86
CA LEU A 297 -13.38 47.51 -61.67
C LEU A 297 -12.05 47.54 -62.46
N SER A 298 -11.32 46.43 -62.46
CA SER A 298 -10.12 46.24 -63.30
C SER A 298 -10.22 44.88 -63.99
N GLY A 299 -10.11 44.85 -65.33
CA GLY A 299 -10.20 43.61 -66.11
C GLY A 299 -11.58 42.95 -66.16
N VAL A 300 -12.65 43.65 -65.77
CA VAL A 300 -14.02 43.09 -65.67
C VAL A 300 -14.81 43.32 -66.96
N GLN A 301 -15.42 42.26 -67.49
CA GLN A 301 -16.46 42.37 -68.52
C GLN A 301 -17.84 42.47 -67.85
N VAL A 302 -18.52 43.61 -68.02
CA VAL A 302 -19.92 43.76 -67.59
C VAL A 302 -20.83 43.35 -68.75
N LYS A 303 -21.36 42.13 -68.70
CA LYS A 303 -22.33 41.64 -69.69
C LYS A 303 -23.75 41.84 -69.18
N PHE A 304 -24.51 42.67 -69.87
CA PHE A 304 -25.94 42.80 -69.63
C PHE A 304 -26.68 41.81 -70.52
N THR A 305 -27.37 40.86 -69.91
CA THR A 305 -28.18 39.87 -70.64
C THR A 305 -29.63 40.06 -70.20
N SER A 306 -30.42 40.74 -71.01
CA SER A 306 -31.83 41.03 -70.73
C SER A 306 -32.65 40.85 -72.01
N THR A 307 -33.87 40.35 -71.88
CA THR A 307 -34.87 40.22 -72.95
C THR A 307 -35.80 41.44 -73.07
N GLY A 308 -35.53 42.53 -72.34
CA GLY A 308 -36.35 43.76 -72.29
C GLY A 308 -35.59 45.05 -72.65
N VAL A 309 -36.26 46.21 -72.53
CA VAL A 309 -35.67 47.54 -72.78
C VAL A 309 -34.49 47.76 -71.84
N ILE A 310 -33.33 48.01 -72.41
CA ILE A 310 -32.08 48.19 -71.68
C ILE A 310 -31.83 49.70 -71.50
N ASN A 311 -32.04 50.25 -70.29
CA ASN A 311 -31.54 51.59 -69.90
C ASN A 311 -30.05 51.51 -69.53
N ASN A 312 -29.17 51.14 -70.47
CA ASN A 312 -27.74 50.92 -70.22
C ASN A 312 -26.90 52.11 -70.61
N ILE A 313 -26.87 53.12 -69.74
CA ILE A 313 -25.69 53.98 -69.60
C ILE A 313 -25.61 54.30 -68.10
N LEU A 314 -24.44 54.17 -67.47
CA LEU A 314 -24.22 54.74 -66.14
C LEU A 314 -24.52 56.24 -66.22
N THR A 315 -25.71 56.65 -65.80
CA THR A 315 -26.01 58.04 -65.51
C THR A 315 -25.69 58.24 -64.03
N SER A 316 -24.86 59.22 -63.68
CA SER A 316 -24.90 59.71 -62.31
C SER A 316 -26.21 60.47 -62.18
N GLU A 317 -27.22 59.83 -61.58
CA GLU A 317 -28.41 60.54 -61.13
C GLU A 317 -28.04 61.39 -59.91
N THR A 318 -27.37 62.51 -60.16
CA THR A 318 -27.65 63.68 -59.35
C THR A 318 -28.71 64.45 -60.13
N ASN A 319 -29.82 64.82 -59.48
CA ASN A 319 -30.91 65.61 -60.06
C ASN A 319 -30.47 67.03 -60.50
N THR A 320 -29.17 67.25 -60.71
CA THR A 320 -28.47 68.50 -61.02
C THR A 320 -27.82 68.51 -62.41
N GLY A 321 -27.96 67.44 -63.20
CA GLY A 321 -27.67 67.47 -64.65
C GLY A 321 -26.19 67.41 -65.06
N THR A 322 -25.28 66.94 -64.20
CA THR A 322 -23.83 66.86 -64.48
C THR A 322 -23.28 65.43 -64.54
N GLY A 323 -24.04 64.50 -65.13
CA GLY A 323 -23.54 63.16 -65.43
C GLY A 323 -22.73 63.11 -66.73
N SER A 324 -21.53 62.54 -66.68
CA SER A 324 -20.71 62.27 -67.87
C SER A 324 -20.54 60.77 -68.08
N LEU A 325 -20.91 60.27 -69.26
CA LEU A 325 -20.41 58.99 -69.74
C LEU A 325 -19.07 59.22 -70.43
N ARG A 326 -17.97 58.70 -69.87
CA ARG A 326 -16.67 58.67 -70.55
C ARG A 326 -16.41 57.27 -71.06
N ILE A 327 -16.40 57.10 -72.38
CA ILE A 327 -15.95 55.88 -73.05
C ILE A 327 -14.58 56.17 -73.64
N GLN A 328 -13.56 55.46 -73.19
CA GLN A 328 -12.26 55.42 -73.86
C GLN A 328 -12.21 54.12 -74.68
N ALA A 329 -12.18 54.24 -76.00
CA ALA A 329 -11.86 53.12 -76.86
C ALA A 329 -10.36 53.18 -77.18
N GLY A 330 -9.64 52.06 -76.99
CA GLY A 330 -8.20 51.97 -77.17
C GLY A 330 -7.45 52.01 -75.84
N GLY A 331 -6.38 51.21 -75.74
CA GLY A 331 -5.50 51.20 -74.57
C GLY A 331 -4.72 52.51 -74.44
N GLY A 332 -4.16 52.78 -73.26
CA GLY A 332 -3.38 54.00 -72.98
C GLY A 332 -2.03 54.11 -73.71
N SER A 333 -1.82 53.37 -74.80
CA SER A 333 -0.61 53.36 -75.63
C SER A 333 -0.99 53.57 -77.09
N ALA A 334 -0.15 54.29 -77.83
CA ALA A 334 -0.32 54.60 -79.26
C ALA A 334 -0.45 53.37 -80.17
N THR A 335 -0.09 52.18 -79.69
CA THR A 335 -0.23 50.91 -80.41
C THR A 335 -1.63 50.28 -80.36
N TYR A 336 -2.50 50.75 -79.47
CA TYR A 336 -3.85 50.18 -79.33
C TYR A 336 -4.87 51.01 -80.11
N GLY A 337 -5.24 50.54 -81.30
CA GLY A 337 -6.38 51.08 -82.02
C GLY A 337 -7.66 50.93 -81.19
N GLY A 338 -8.45 51.99 -81.13
CA GLY A 338 -9.74 52.03 -80.45
C GLY A 338 -10.80 52.56 -81.37
N SER A 339 -11.92 51.84 -81.50
CA SER A 339 -13.11 52.36 -82.15
C SER A 339 -14.29 52.27 -81.18
N VAL A 340 -15.08 53.34 -81.12
CA VAL A 340 -16.43 53.28 -80.56
C VAL A 340 -17.36 53.05 -81.73
N ILE A 341 -17.86 51.83 -81.89
CA ILE A 341 -18.83 51.50 -82.93
C ILE A 341 -20.22 51.51 -82.31
N LEU A 342 -21.08 52.41 -82.77
CA LEU A 342 -22.48 52.49 -82.38
C LEU A 342 -23.32 51.85 -83.50
N TYR A 343 -23.94 50.72 -83.22
CA TYR A 343 -24.85 50.08 -84.17
C TYR A 343 -26.27 50.58 -83.94
N ALA A 344 -26.93 51.04 -84.99
CA ALA A 344 -28.38 51.11 -85.03
C ALA A 344 -28.92 49.70 -85.36
N ASN A 345 -29.79 49.15 -84.53
CA ASN A 345 -30.43 47.87 -84.85
C ASN A 345 -31.41 48.08 -86.01
N ALA A 346 -31.39 47.18 -87.00
CA ALA A 346 -32.37 47.16 -88.07
C ALA A 346 -33.77 46.92 -87.48
N HIS A 347 -34.56 47.99 -87.36
CA HIS A 347 -35.94 47.92 -86.94
C HIS A 347 -36.83 47.92 -88.19
N ALA A 348 -37.71 46.92 -88.30
CA ALA A 348 -38.43 46.60 -89.54
C ALA A 348 -39.27 47.74 -90.13
N THR A 349 -39.61 48.77 -89.34
CA THR A 349 -40.51 49.86 -89.75
C THR A 349 -40.03 51.26 -89.37
N LYS A 350 -38.84 51.40 -88.75
CA LYS A 350 -38.28 52.71 -88.38
C LYS A 350 -36.77 52.68 -88.57
N PRO A 351 -36.16 53.57 -89.36
CA PRO A 351 -34.71 53.72 -89.38
C PRO A 351 -34.23 53.98 -87.96
N GLY A 352 -33.19 53.29 -87.52
CA GLY A 352 -32.52 53.69 -86.29
C GLY A 352 -31.84 55.04 -86.51
N ASP A 353 -32.04 55.96 -85.58
CA ASP A 353 -31.41 57.27 -85.59
C ASP A 353 -30.33 57.33 -84.51
N VAL A 354 -29.16 57.87 -84.84
CA VAL A 354 -28.10 58.16 -83.88
C VAL A 354 -28.08 59.67 -83.71
N PHE A 355 -28.80 60.14 -82.70
CA PHE A 355 -28.84 61.55 -82.37
C PHE A 355 -27.75 61.90 -81.35
N LEU A 356 -26.82 62.77 -81.75
CA LEU A 356 -25.83 63.38 -80.88
C LEU A 356 -26.17 64.87 -80.74
N GLY A 357 -26.70 65.26 -79.59
CA GLY A 357 -27.08 66.65 -79.30
C GLY A 357 -26.08 67.36 -78.39
N ILE A 358 -25.79 68.63 -78.70
CA ILE A 358 -25.15 69.55 -77.76
C ILE A 358 -26.23 70.44 -77.11
N SER A 359 -26.16 70.66 -75.80
CA SER A 359 -27.13 71.51 -75.08
C SER A 359 -27.10 72.95 -75.61
N SER A 360 -28.29 73.54 -75.82
CA SER A 360 -28.48 74.87 -76.41
C SER A 360 -28.15 76.04 -75.45
N GLY A 361 -27.75 75.76 -74.20
CA GLY A 361 -27.63 76.78 -73.16
C GLY A 361 -26.21 77.15 -72.70
N SER A 362 -25.17 76.38 -73.03
CA SER A 362 -23.81 76.64 -72.50
C SER A 362 -22.71 75.90 -73.26
N GLY A 363 -22.24 76.48 -74.37
CA GLY A 363 -20.90 76.19 -74.93
C GLY A 363 -20.55 74.72 -75.20
N GLY A 364 -21.53 73.86 -75.47
CA GLY A 364 -21.27 72.49 -75.88
C GLY A 364 -20.46 72.47 -77.18
N SER A 365 -19.38 71.70 -77.22
CA SER A 365 -18.56 71.57 -78.42
C SER A 365 -18.40 70.12 -78.80
N PHE A 366 -18.80 69.78 -80.03
CA PHE A 366 -18.43 68.53 -80.66
C PHE A 366 -17.12 68.76 -81.42
N ARG A 367 -16.01 68.25 -80.87
CA ARG A 367 -14.67 68.50 -81.41
C ARG A 367 -14.07 67.18 -81.91
N PHE A 368 -13.66 67.19 -83.17
CA PHE A 368 -12.72 66.20 -83.70
C PHE A 368 -11.31 66.79 -83.55
N GLY A 369 -10.52 66.27 -82.62
CA GLY A 369 -9.14 66.72 -82.39
C GLY A 369 -8.15 65.66 -82.84
N ASN A 370 -7.30 65.98 -83.82
CA ASN A 370 -6.17 65.15 -84.28
C ASN A 370 -4.86 65.47 -83.51
N THR A 371 -4.90 65.95 -82.26
CA THR A 371 -3.63 66.22 -81.57
C THR A 371 -3.13 64.96 -80.88
N GLY A 372 -2.71 64.03 -81.73
CA GLY A 372 -2.01 62.78 -81.46
C GLY A 372 -1.25 62.33 -82.71
N THR A 373 -0.29 63.15 -83.15
CA THR A 373 0.95 62.87 -83.91
C THR A 373 1.11 61.73 -84.95
N ASP A 374 0.10 61.03 -85.47
CA ASP A 374 0.33 60.07 -86.57
C ASP A 374 -0.79 60.03 -87.64
N THR A 375 -0.49 60.72 -88.74
CA THR A 375 -0.83 60.58 -90.19
C THR A 375 -2.07 59.80 -90.71
N GLY A 376 -3.13 59.58 -89.94
CA GLY A 376 -4.40 59.06 -90.48
C GLY A 376 -5.30 60.14 -91.09
N SER A 377 -5.60 60.08 -92.39
CA SER A 377 -6.89 60.51 -92.92
C SER A 377 -7.92 59.45 -92.51
N ASP A 378 -9.06 59.78 -91.90
CA ASP A 378 -10.25 60.27 -92.60
C ASP A 378 -11.09 61.14 -91.66
N VAL A 379 -11.47 62.38 -92.02
CA VAL A 379 -12.54 62.75 -92.97
C VAL A 379 -13.83 61.99 -92.69
N PHE A 380 -14.82 62.71 -92.19
CA PHE A 380 -16.21 62.26 -92.15
C PHE A 380 -16.60 61.72 -93.53
N THR A 381 -16.59 60.40 -93.67
CA THR A 381 -16.87 59.72 -94.93
C THR A 381 -18.24 59.11 -94.82
N ILE A 382 -19.24 59.75 -95.44
CA ILE A 382 -20.53 59.13 -95.68
C ILE A 382 -20.35 58.30 -96.95
N SER A 383 -20.21 56.98 -96.81
CA SER A 383 -20.46 56.06 -97.92
C SER A 383 -21.96 55.76 -97.98
N SER A 384 -22.58 56.04 -99.11
CA SER A 384 -23.97 55.67 -99.41
C SER A 384 -24.19 54.16 -99.46
#